data_AF-A0A8T5GH36-F1
#
_entry.id   AF-A0A8T5GH36-F1
#
_cell.length_a   1.000
_cell.length_b   1.000
_cell.length_c   1.000
_cell.angle_alpha   90.00
_cell.angle_beta   90.00
_cell.angle_gamma   90.00
#
_symmetry.space_group_name_H-M   'P 1'
#
loop_
_entity.id
_entity.type
_entity.pdbx_description
1 polymer ?
#
loop_
_entity_poly.entity_id
_entity_poly.type
_entity_poly.pdbx_seq_one_letter_code
_entity_poly.pdbx_strand_id
1 'polypeptide(L)'
;MNLATSFGPLHVPHSVSSERVNAVKRALQWCDAITEGTSLWQRNTVEKHVVVERFVNGARVTLSPILAARQDFGDDKTGFSRHHLPVTVNDRPICVVPKRGILERNKSLLLHTDLVASLLLLLGSEDPPLEELPKTLGKVLYPKAFPGGRFDIFFSPERQRLHERFHDEVGTEEEAMAFFGALDERSWVHCLPLLDPHIYPECARFHAERILSRGIERRNGINIVWALDIIHTLDPEHYNERLPIFMSHPAEDVAQYAIENYQAVDSEDAWGAFSPLLGH
;
A
#
# COMPACT_ATOMS: atom_id res chain seq x y z
N MET A 1 -22.79 -20.55 -1.16
CA MET A 1 -23.12 -21.19 0.14
C MET A 1 -22.75 -20.24 1.27
N ASN A 2 -23.47 -20.19 2.39
CA ASN A 2 -23.08 -19.37 3.54
C ASN A 2 -22.50 -20.27 4.65
N LEU A 3 -21.37 -19.87 5.21
CA LEU A 3 -20.73 -20.51 6.36
C LEU A 3 -20.90 -19.63 7.59
N ALA A 4 -21.36 -20.22 8.68
CA ALA A 4 -21.29 -19.61 10.00
C ALA A 4 -19.90 -19.88 10.59
N THR A 5 -19.23 -18.83 11.05
CA THR A 5 -17.90 -18.90 11.68
C THR A 5 -17.92 -18.10 12.99
N SER A 6 -16.97 -18.35 13.89
CA SER A 6 -16.81 -17.55 15.11
C SER A 6 -16.48 -16.08 14.82
N PHE A 7 -16.00 -15.77 13.61
CA PHE A 7 -15.69 -14.42 13.14
C PHE A 7 -16.82 -13.76 12.34
N GLY A 8 -17.99 -14.40 12.27
CA GLY A 8 -19.17 -13.92 11.56
C GLY A 8 -19.51 -14.71 10.29
N PRO A 9 -20.52 -14.28 9.53
CA PRO A 9 -20.98 -14.99 8.34
C PRO A 9 -20.01 -14.81 7.17
N LEU A 10 -19.75 -15.91 6.45
CA LEU A 10 -18.86 -15.95 5.28
C LEU A 10 -19.60 -16.52 4.07
N HIS A 11 -19.65 -15.75 2.98
CA HIS A 11 -20.16 -16.22 1.71
C HIS A 11 -19.08 -17.01 0.96
N VAL A 12 -19.45 -18.17 0.43
CA VAL A 12 -18.59 -19.06 -0.37
C VAL A 12 -19.13 -19.08 -1.80
N PRO A 13 -18.37 -18.58 -2.78
CA PRO A 13 -18.69 -18.69 -4.19
C PRO A 13 -18.77 -20.15 -4.64
N HIS A 14 -19.66 -20.44 -5.58
CA HIS A 14 -19.84 -21.81 -6.12
C HIS A 14 -18.60 -22.35 -6.84
N SER A 15 -17.70 -21.48 -7.30
CA SER A 15 -16.46 -21.82 -7.98
C SER A 15 -15.36 -22.34 -7.03
N VAL A 16 -15.51 -22.18 -5.72
CA VAL A 16 -14.48 -22.59 -4.75
C VAL A 16 -14.59 -24.09 -4.46
N SER A 17 -13.46 -24.81 -4.55
CA SER A 17 -13.42 -26.25 -4.27
C SER A 17 -13.72 -26.56 -2.78
N SER A 18 -14.33 -27.72 -2.53
CA SER A 18 -14.60 -28.18 -1.16
C SER A 18 -13.34 -28.32 -0.31
N GLU A 19 -12.22 -28.69 -0.93
CA GLU A 19 -10.90 -28.76 -0.28
C GLU A 19 -10.47 -27.39 0.25
N ARG A 20 -10.54 -26.35 -0.58
CA ARG A 20 -10.19 -24.98 -0.18
C ARG A 20 -11.12 -24.44 0.90
N VAL A 21 -12.42 -24.74 0.80
CA VAL A 21 -13.40 -24.40 1.85
C VAL A 21 -13.03 -25.05 3.19
N ASN A 22 -12.68 -26.33 3.19
CA ASN A 22 -12.30 -27.04 4.40
C ASN A 22 -10.98 -26.53 4.99
N ALA A 23 -10.02 -26.17 4.14
CA ALA A 23 -8.77 -25.57 4.58
C ALA A 23 -8.99 -24.21 5.28
N VAL A 24 -9.77 -23.31 4.66
CA VAL A 24 -10.16 -22.02 5.26
C VAL A 24 -10.90 -22.22 6.59
N LYS A 25 -11.84 -23.18 6.67
CA LYS A 25 -12.54 -23.49 7.93
C LYS A 25 -11.58 -23.89 9.05
N ARG A 26 -10.61 -24.78 8.77
CA ARG A 26 -9.61 -25.20 9.76
C ARG A 26 -8.74 -24.02 10.21
N ALA A 27 -8.32 -23.17 9.28
CA ALA A 27 -7.53 -21.98 9.59
C ALA A 27 -8.29 -21.00 10.50
N LEU A 28 -9.59 -20.79 10.24
CA LEU A 28 -10.45 -19.98 11.11
C LEU A 28 -10.60 -20.62 12.49
N GLN A 29 -10.73 -21.94 12.59
CA GLN A 29 -10.74 -22.64 13.89
C GLN A 29 -9.43 -22.45 14.66
N TRP A 30 -8.28 -22.40 13.97
CA TRP A 30 -7.01 -22.06 14.62
C TRP A 30 -6.97 -20.61 15.10
N CYS A 31 -7.45 -19.65 14.30
CA CYS A 31 -7.58 -18.26 14.75
C CYS A 31 -8.44 -18.17 16.01
N ASP A 32 -9.53 -18.93 16.05
CA ASP A 32 -10.45 -19.02 17.19
C ASP A 32 -9.72 -19.54 18.44
N ALA A 33 -9.11 -20.72 18.33
CA ALA A 33 -8.38 -21.35 19.43
C ALA A 33 -7.21 -20.50 19.97
N ILE A 34 -6.45 -19.84 19.09
CA ILE A 34 -5.34 -18.97 19.50
C ILE A 34 -5.88 -17.79 20.31
N THR A 35 -6.97 -17.17 19.86
CA THR A 35 -7.51 -15.96 20.50
C THR A 35 -8.32 -16.24 21.76
N GLU A 36 -8.85 -17.45 21.92
CA GLU A 36 -9.41 -17.93 23.19
C GLU A 36 -8.33 -18.36 24.19
N GLY A 37 -7.21 -18.87 23.69
CA GLY A 37 -6.11 -19.39 24.52
C GLY A 37 -5.22 -18.32 25.16
N THR A 38 -5.39 -17.04 24.84
CA THR A 38 -4.57 -15.94 25.38
C THR A 38 -5.42 -14.70 25.65
N SER A 39 -5.14 -14.02 26.76
CA SER A 39 -5.80 -12.76 27.13
C SER A 39 -5.22 -11.53 26.42
N LEU A 40 -4.14 -11.70 25.64
CA LEU A 40 -3.51 -10.59 24.91
C LEU A 40 -4.37 -10.09 23.76
N TRP A 41 -5.23 -10.95 23.22
CA TRP A 41 -6.13 -10.62 22.12
C TRP A 41 -7.51 -10.25 22.64
N GLN A 42 -8.03 -9.13 22.17
CA GLN A 42 -9.40 -8.68 22.40
C GLN A 42 -10.21 -8.92 21.13
N ARG A 43 -11.39 -9.52 21.29
CA ARG A 43 -12.33 -9.74 20.19
C ARG A 43 -13.33 -8.58 20.14
N ASN A 44 -13.34 -7.86 19.04
CA ASN A 44 -14.24 -6.71 18.83
C ASN A 44 -15.13 -6.96 17.61
N THR A 45 -16.40 -6.56 17.71
CA THR A 45 -17.37 -6.73 16.60
C THR A 45 -17.48 -5.44 15.79
N VAL A 46 -17.17 -5.51 14.50
CA VAL A 46 -17.25 -4.42 13.53
C VAL A 46 -18.13 -4.87 12.36
N GLU A 47 -19.20 -4.13 12.07
CA GLU A 47 -20.09 -4.39 10.92
C GLU A 47 -20.52 -5.86 10.73
N LYS A 48 -20.84 -6.55 11.86
CA LYS A 48 -21.25 -7.97 11.95
C LYS A 48 -20.12 -9.00 11.81
N HIS A 49 -18.88 -8.56 11.89
CA HIS A 49 -17.69 -9.40 11.86
C HIS A 49 -16.85 -9.23 13.12
N VAL A 50 -16.20 -10.29 13.56
CA VAL A 50 -15.26 -10.20 14.69
C VAL A 50 -13.86 -9.96 14.14
N VAL A 51 -13.26 -8.87 14.60
CA VAL A 51 -11.84 -8.58 14.44
C VAL A 51 -11.12 -8.88 15.75
N VAL A 52 -9.82 -9.12 15.64
CA VAL A 52 -8.97 -9.44 16.79
C VAL A 52 -7.96 -8.33 16.95
N GLU A 53 -7.90 -7.75 18.14
CA GLU A 53 -7.13 -6.54 18.43
C GLU A 53 -6.21 -6.74 19.62
N ARG A 54 -5.06 -6.05 19.61
CA ARG A 54 -4.19 -5.94 20.78
C ARG A 54 -3.29 -4.72 20.65
N PHE A 55 -2.63 -4.35 21.73
CA PHE A 55 -1.52 -3.41 21.69
C PHE A 55 -0.19 -4.15 21.58
N VAL A 56 0.68 -3.69 20.69
CA VAL A 56 2.07 -4.16 20.54
C VAL A 56 2.96 -2.93 20.50
N ASN A 57 3.88 -2.81 21.45
CA ASN A 57 4.78 -1.67 21.58
C ASN A 57 4.06 -0.30 21.44
N GLY A 58 2.91 -0.14 22.10
CA GLY A 58 2.11 1.09 22.09
C GLY A 58 1.25 1.31 20.84
N ALA A 59 1.33 0.47 19.82
CA ALA A 59 0.48 0.55 18.61
C ALA A 59 -0.66 -0.48 18.66
N ARG A 60 -1.86 -0.07 18.23
CA ARG A 60 -3.02 -0.98 18.14
C ARG A 60 -2.94 -1.79 16.86
N VAL A 61 -2.78 -3.10 16.98
CA VAL A 61 -2.78 -4.05 15.87
C VAL A 61 -4.16 -4.68 15.76
N THR A 62 -4.76 -4.62 14.58
CA THR A 62 -6.05 -5.26 14.29
C THR A 62 -5.89 -6.25 13.14
N LEU A 63 -6.34 -7.49 13.36
CA LEU A 63 -6.36 -8.57 12.38
C LEU A 63 -7.79 -8.99 12.11
N SER A 64 -8.11 -9.24 10.84
CA SER A 64 -9.45 -9.67 10.42
C SER A 64 -9.44 -11.05 9.76
N PRO A 65 -9.70 -12.13 10.52
CA PRO A 65 -9.76 -13.49 9.97
C PRO A 65 -10.84 -13.63 8.89
N ILE A 66 -11.97 -12.93 9.01
CA ILE A 66 -13.05 -13.01 8.02
C ILE A 66 -12.66 -12.36 6.68
N LEU A 67 -11.92 -11.24 6.72
CA LEU A 67 -11.47 -10.59 5.48
C LEU A 67 -10.41 -11.45 4.79
N ALA A 68 -9.56 -12.13 5.56
CA ALA A 68 -8.60 -13.08 5.00
C ALA A 68 -9.32 -14.25 4.31
N ALA A 69 -10.37 -14.77 4.93
CA ALA A 69 -11.18 -15.84 4.34
C ALA A 69 -11.89 -15.40 3.05
N ARG A 70 -12.36 -14.15 2.99
CA ARG A 70 -12.92 -13.55 1.77
C ARG A 70 -11.86 -13.46 0.66
N GLN A 71 -10.66 -12.99 0.96
CA GLN A 71 -9.55 -12.96 0.00
C GLN A 71 -9.19 -14.37 -0.48
N ASP A 72 -9.22 -15.37 0.40
CA ASP A 72 -8.99 -16.77 0.04
C ASP A 72 -10.06 -17.34 -0.89
N PHE A 73 -11.27 -16.78 -0.89
CA PHE A 73 -12.32 -17.10 -1.84
C PHE A 73 -12.36 -16.20 -3.07
N GLY A 74 -11.39 -15.29 -3.21
CA GLY A 74 -11.23 -14.43 -4.39
C GLY A 74 -12.06 -13.15 -4.36
N ASP A 75 -12.51 -12.70 -3.19
CA ASP A 75 -13.17 -11.39 -3.03
C ASP A 75 -12.14 -10.25 -3.16
N ASP A 76 -12.38 -9.35 -4.11
CA ASP A 76 -11.57 -8.15 -4.38
C ASP A 76 -12.04 -6.92 -3.59
N LYS A 77 -13.21 -6.97 -2.93
CA LYS A 77 -13.81 -5.87 -2.17
C LYS A 77 -13.45 -5.86 -0.69
N THR A 78 -12.27 -6.36 -0.36
CA THR A 78 -11.80 -6.44 1.04
C THR A 78 -11.04 -5.20 1.50
N GLY A 79 -10.70 -4.29 0.59
CA GLY A 79 -9.87 -3.12 0.88
C GLY A 79 -8.37 -3.43 0.94
N PHE A 80 -7.97 -4.69 0.72
CA PHE A 80 -6.58 -5.13 0.68
C PHE A 80 -6.23 -5.68 -0.70
N SER A 81 -5.07 -5.28 -1.21
CA SER A 81 -4.55 -5.80 -2.48
C SER A 81 -4.37 -7.31 -2.45
N ARG A 82 -4.47 -7.96 -3.61
CA ARG A 82 -4.25 -9.40 -3.77
C ARG A 82 -2.91 -9.80 -3.13
N HIS A 83 -2.91 -10.87 -2.33
CA HIS A 83 -1.74 -11.37 -1.57
C HIS A 83 -1.28 -10.54 -0.36
N HIS A 84 -2.02 -9.48 0.01
CA HIS A 84 -1.76 -8.73 1.22
C HIS A 84 -2.66 -9.23 2.34
N LEU A 85 -2.11 -9.37 3.55
CA LEU A 85 -2.89 -9.76 4.71
C LEU A 85 -3.75 -8.59 5.21
N PRO A 86 -4.96 -8.86 5.72
CA PRO A 86 -5.84 -7.86 6.29
C PRO A 86 -5.40 -7.51 7.71
N VAL A 87 -4.28 -6.80 7.79
CA VAL A 87 -3.69 -6.27 9.02
C VAL A 87 -3.68 -4.75 8.98
N THR A 88 -4.16 -4.14 10.05
CA THR A 88 -4.04 -2.69 10.26
C THR A 88 -3.25 -2.41 11.53
N VAL A 89 -2.55 -1.27 11.54
CA VAL A 89 -1.93 -0.71 12.73
C VAL A 89 -2.41 0.72 12.89
N ASN A 90 -3.01 1.03 14.04
CA ASN A 90 -3.69 2.29 14.30
C ASN A 90 -4.67 2.65 13.16
N ASP A 91 -5.51 1.68 12.79
CA ASP A 91 -6.53 1.78 11.73
C ASP A 91 -5.99 1.97 10.30
N ARG A 92 -4.66 1.95 10.10
CA ARG A 92 -4.04 2.04 8.78
C ARG A 92 -3.63 0.68 8.25
N PRO A 93 -3.98 0.31 7.00
CA PRO A 93 -3.59 -0.96 6.42
C PRO A 93 -2.07 -1.05 6.27
N ILE A 94 -1.49 -2.19 6.69
CA ILE A 94 -0.06 -2.44 6.58
C ILE A 94 0.20 -3.52 5.53
N CYS A 95 1.15 -3.25 4.62
CA CYS A 95 1.57 -4.20 3.61
C CYS A 95 2.34 -5.37 4.24
N VAL A 96 1.62 -6.47 4.52
CA VAL A 96 2.23 -7.75 4.90
C VAL A 96 1.97 -8.77 3.80
N VAL A 97 3.06 -9.28 3.24
CA VAL A 97 3.05 -10.22 2.11
C VAL A 97 3.92 -11.43 2.43
N PRO A 98 3.67 -12.60 1.80
CA PRO A 98 4.55 -13.76 1.90
C PRO A 98 5.99 -13.43 1.49
N LYS A 99 6.96 -14.17 2.06
CA LYS A 99 8.40 -13.97 1.82
C LYS A 99 8.74 -14.05 0.33
N ARG A 100 9.60 -13.13 -0.14
CA ARG A 100 10.16 -13.17 -1.50
C ARG A 100 10.92 -14.49 -1.71
N GLY A 101 10.74 -15.11 -2.88
CA GLY A 101 11.37 -16.39 -3.23
C GLY A 101 10.39 -17.57 -3.29
N ILE A 102 9.17 -17.42 -2.78
CA ILE A 102 8.07 -18.33 -3.09
C ILE A 102 7.65 -18.07 -4.53
N LEU A 103 7.79 -19.08 -5.41
CA LEU A 103 7.32 -19.01 -6.80
C LEU A 103 5.85 -18.54 -6.83
N GLU A 104 5.46 -17.67 -7.77
CA GLU A 104 4.10 -17.12 -7.85
C GLU A 104 3.00 -18.20 -7.80
N ARG A 105 3.22 -19.33 -8.50
CA ARG A 105 2.33 -20.50 -8.48
C ARG A 105 2.11 -21.10 -7.09
N ASN A 106 3.04 -20.90 -6.17
CA ASN A 106 2.95 -21.39 -4.80
C ASN A 106 2.33 -20.35 -3.86
N LYS A 107 2.35 -19.05 -4.22
CA LYS A 107 1.69 -18.00 -3.42
C LYS A 107 0.18 -18.11 -3.43
N SER A 108 -0.41 -18.60 -4.51
CA SER A 108 -1.86 -18.86 -4.62
C SER A 108 -2.34 -20.05 -3.76
N LEU A 109 -1.40 -20.92 -3.34
CA LEU A 109 -1.65 -22.02 -2.42
C LEU A 109 -1.59 -21.59 -0.96
N LEU A 110 -0.95 -20.45 -0.65
CA LEU A 110 -0.94 -19.90 0.70
C LEU A 110 -2.30 -19.26 0.99
N LEU A 111 -2.95 -19.74 2.04
CA LEU A 111 -4.18 -19.15 2.53
C LEU A 111 -3.86 -17.91 3.37
N HIS A 112 -4.51 -16.79 3.08
CA HIS A 112 -4.47 -15.59 3.89
C HIS A 112 -4.93 -15.91 5.32
N THR A 113 -5.89 -16.82 5.51
CA THR A 113 -6.33 -17.26 6.84
C THR A 113 -5.23 -17.98 7.63
N ASP A 114 -4.41 -18.81 6.97
CA ASP A 114 -3.28 -19.47 7.65
C ASP A 114 -2.21 -18.44 8.05
N LEU A 115 -1.99 -17.45 7.20
CA LEU A 115 -1.05 -16.36 7.49
C LEU A 115 -1.57 -15.44 8.61
N VAL A 116 -2.88 -15.18 8.68
CA VAL A 116 -3.49 -14.48 9.83
C VAL A 116 -3.35 -15.30 11.11
N ALA A 117 -3.61 -16.62 11.07
CA ALA A 117 -3.38 -17.49 12.23
C ALA A 117 -1.91 -17.46 12.69
N SER A 118 -0.98 -17.46 11.74
CA SER A 118 0.46 -17.35 12.01
C SER A 118 0.82 -16.02 12.67
N LEU A 119 0.23 -14.90 12.21
CA LEU A 119 0.41 -13.60 12.84
C LEU A 119 -0.22 -13.52 14.23
N LEU A 120 -1.40 -14.11 14.43
CA LEU A 120 -2.04 -14.19 15.73
C LEU A 120 -1.16 -14.93 16.74
N LEU A 121 -0.52 -16.02 16.30
CA LEU A 121 0.41 -16.79 17.12
C LEU A 121 1.73 -16.03 17.37
N LEU A 122 2.35 -15.49 16.32
CA LEU A 122 3.61 -14.75 16.39
C LEU A 122 3.49 -13.55 17.30
N LEU A 123 2.45 -12.75 17.09
CA LEU A 123 2.19 -11.62 17.94
C LEU A 123 1.70 -12.09 19.29
N GLY A 124 1.03 -13.23 19.46
CA GLY A 124 0.52 -13.81 20.72
C GLY A 124 1.49 -13.97 21.91
N SER A 125 2.73 -13.50 21.81
CA SER A 125 3.70 -13.31 22.89
C SER A 125 3.74 -11.85 23.37
N GLU A 126 4.08 -11.59 24.63
CA GLU A 126 4.37 -10.22 25.12
C GLU A 126 5.56 -9.61 24.38
N ASP A 127 6.59 -10.44 24.13
CA ASP A 127 7.79 -10.11 23.36
C ASP A 127 7.85 -11.00 22.12
N PRO A 128 7.27 -10.59 20.98
CA PRO A 128 7.39 -11.31 19.72
C PRO A 128 8.85 -11.37 19.24
N PRO A 129 9.33 -12.52 18.71
CA PRO A 129 10.67 -12.61 18.14
C PRO A 129 10.77 -11.70 16.91
N LEU A 130 11.67 -10.71 16.98
CA LEU A 130 11.77 -9.66 15.97
C LEU A 130 12.25 -10.22 14.63
N GLU A 131 13.16 -11.18 14.62
CA GLU A 131 13.67 -11.83 13.42
C GLU A 131 12.59 -12.53 12.57
N GLU A 132 11.47 -12.91 13.18
CA GLU A 132 10.33 -13.56 12.51
C GLU A 132 9.26 -12.56 12.03
N LEU A 133 9.33 -11.29 12.46
CA LEU A 133 8.34 -10.29 12.07
C LEU A 133 8.49 -9.93 10.58
N PRO A 134 7.37 -9.84 9.83
CA PRO A 134 7.38 -9.28 8.49
C PRO A 134 7.96 -7.87 8.50
N LYS A 135 8.91 -7.57 7.60
CA LYS A 135 9.67 -6.31 7.62
C LYS A 135 8.81 -5.04 7.74
N THR A 136 7.71 -4.93 6.99
CA THR A 136 6.84 -3.74 7.06
C THR A 136 6.17 -3.62 8.42
N LEU A 137 5.71 -4.74 8.99
CA LEU A 137 5.08 -4.78 10.30
C LEU A 137 6.11 -4.49 11.41
N GLY A 138 7.30 -5.09 11.32
CA GLY A 138 8.41 -4.84 12.24
C GLY A 138 8.85 -3.37 12.26
N LYS A 139 8.83 -2.69 11.11
CA LYS A 139 9.12 -1.24 11.05
C LYS A 139 8.08 -0.37 11.76
N VAL A 140 6.81 -0.72 11.62
CA VAL A 140 5.73 0.03 12.25
C VAL A 140 5.71 -0.22 13.75
N LEU A 141 5.90 -1.48 14.17
CA LEU A 141 5.82 -1.87 15.58
C LEU A 141 7.12 -1.63 16.34
N TYR A 142 8.29 -1.78 15.72
CA TYR A 142 9.61 -1.73 16.35
C TYR A 142 10.64 -0.96 15.50
N PRO A 143 10.43 0.34 15.22
CA PRO A 143 11.24 1.09 14.26
C PRO A 143 12.75 1.08 14.57
N LYS A 144 13.13 1.08 15.86
CA LYS A 144 14.54 1.02 16.28
C LYS A 144 15.24 -0.31 15.93
N ALA A 145 14.50 -1.41 15.85
CA ALA A 145 15.05 -2.73 15.57
C ALA A 145 15.03 -3.10 14.07
N PHE A 146 14.31 -2.34 13.24
CA PHE A 146 14.22 -2.58 11.79
C PHE A 146 14.69 -1.36 10.96
N PRO A 147 15.95 -0.93 11.11
CA PRO A 147 16.48 0.19 10.34
C PRO A 147 16.62 -0.17 8.85
N GLY A 148 16.37 0.79 7.95
CA GLY A 148 16.82 0.76 6.56
C GLY A 148 15.82 0.20 5.55
N GLY A 149 14.89 1.01 5.05
CA GLY A 149 14.21 0.72 3.77
C GLY A 149 13.11 1.71 3.42
N ARG A 150 12.47 1.51 2.25
CA ARG A 150 11.48 2.44 1.65
C ARG A 150 10.35 2.94 2.59
N PHE A 151 10.06 2.21 3.67
CA PHE A 151 9.09 2.60 4.71
C PHE A 151 9.64 3.40 5.91
N ASP A 152 10.97 3.51 6.10
CA ASP A 152 11.55 4.54 6.99
C ASP A 152 11.20 5.95 6.52
N ILE A 153 10.93 6.08 5.23
CA ILE A 153 10.53 7.33 4.59
C ILE A 153 9.14 7.76 5.08
N PHE A 154 8.28 6.86 5.58
CA PHE A 154 6.93 7.21 6.07
C PHE A 154 6.85 7.39 7.60
N PHE A 155 7.92 7.06 8.33
CA PHE A 155 7.97 7.11 9.80
C PHE A 155 9.25 7.75 10.34
N SER A 156 9.92 8.61 9.57
CA SER A 156 10.97 9.45 10.16
C SER A 156 10.28 10.51 11.06
N PRO A 157 10.73 10.70 12.32
CA PRO A 157 10.23 11.78 13.17
C PRO A 157 10.34 13.14 12.48
N GLU A 158 11.35 13.31 11.62
CA GLU A 158 11.55 14.48 10.79
C GLU A 158 10.42 14.69 9.77
N ARG A 159 9.97 13.64 9.06
CA ARG A 159 8.86 13.77 8.13
C ARG A 159 7.54 14.01 8.84
N GLN A 160 7.30 13.35 9.97
CA GLN A 160 6.11 13.63 10.78
C GLN A 160 6.10 15.09 11.25
N ARG A 161 7.25 15.59 11.73
CA ARG A 161 7.41 17.00 12.08
C ARG A 161 7.19 17.93 10.88
N LEU A 162 7.67 17.58 9.70
CA LEU A 162 7.46 18.37 8.48
C LEU A 162 5.98 18.36 8.05
N HIS A 163 5.29 17.23 8.18
CA HIS A 163 3.86 17.11 7.90
C HIS A 163 3.03 17.96 8.87
N GLU A 164 3.30 17.85 10.18
CA GLU A 164 2.63 18.65 11.21
C GLU A 164 2.87 20.14 10.98
N ARG A 165 4.13 20.55 10.73
CA ARG A 165 4.46 21.93 10.38
C ARG A 165 3.77 22.42 9.12
N PHE A 166 3.68 21.61 8.07
CA PHE A 166 2.96 22.01 6.85
C PHE A 166 1.49 22.28 7.17
N HIS A 167 0.82 21.40 7.92
CA HIS A 167 -0.57 21.61 8.30
C HIS A 167 -0.78 22.82 9.22
N ASP A 168 0.18 23.16 10.07
CA ASP A 168 0.11 24.30 10.98
C ASP A 168 0.46 25.63 10.30
N GLU A 169 1.39 25.63 9.35
CA GLU A 169 1.98 26.83 8.74
C GLU A 169 1.38 27.16 7.36
N VAL A 170 0.70 26.24 6.68
CA VAL A 170 0.27 26.39 5.28
C VAL A 170 -1.26 26.34 5.13
N GLY A 171 -1.86 27.50 4.90
CA GLY A 171 -3.26 27.67 4.53
C GLY A 171 -3.48 28.17 3.10
N THR A 172 -2.47 28.80 2.47
CA THR A 172 -2.57 29.35 1.11
C THR A 172 -1.49 28.85 0.14
N GLU A 173 -1.66 29.16 -1.15
CA GLU A 173 -0.68 28.87 -2.20
C GLU A 173 0.67 29.54 -1.96
N GLU A 174 0.65 30.82 -1.58
CA GLU A 174 1.88 31.57 -1.30
C GLU A 174 2.63 30.99 -0.11
N GLU A 175 1.91 30.55 0.92
CA GLU A 175 2.46 29.87 2.09
C GLU A 175 3.03 28.50 1.71
N ALA A 176 2.34 27.74 0.84
CA ALA A 176 2.83 26.46 0.34
C ALA A 176 4.13 26.63 -0.44
N MET A 177 4.18 27.61 -1.35
CA MET A 177 5.37 27.93 -2.14
C MET A 177 6.53 28.38 -1.25
N ALA A 178 6.27 29.24 -0.26
CA ALA A 178 7.27 29.70 0.70
C ALA A 178 7.79 28.55 1.57
N PHE A 179 6.90 27.67 2.06
CA PHE A 179 7.26 26.51 2.86
C PHE A 179 8.21 25.59 2.08
N PHE A 180 7.83 25.20 0.87
CA PHE A 180 8.69 24.35 0.02
C PHE A 180 9.97 25.05 -0.42
N GLY A 181 9.95 26.38 -0.59
CA GLY A 181 11.15 27.18 -0.88
C GLY A 181 12.17 27.22 0.25
N ALA A 182 11.73 27.01 1.50
CA ALA A 182 12.59 26.97 2.69
C ALA A 182 13.19 25.58 2.98
N LEU A 183 12.74 24.52 2.30
CA LEU A 183 13.22 23.14 2.50
C LEU A 183 14.48 22.84 1.68
N ASP A 184 15.36 22.00 2.23
CA ASP A 184 16.47 21.41 1.47
C ASP A 184 15.98 20.33 0.48
N GLU A 185 16.81 19.95 -0.50
CA GLU A 185 16.41 18.98 -1.54
C GLU A 185 15.99 17.60 -0.99
N ARG A 186 16.49 17.16 0.17
CA ARG A 186 16.11 15.87 0.76
C ARG A 186 14.74 15.97 1.43
N SER A 187 14.54 16.99 2.26
CA SER A 187 13.27 17.24 2.95
C SER A 187 12.13 17.57 2.00
N TRP A 188 12.42 18.34 0.94
CA TRP A 188 11.49 18.75 -0.09
C TRP A 188 10.75 17.57 -0.75
N VAL A 189 11.46 16.50 -1.09
CA VAL A 189 10.86 15.30 -1.72
C VAL A 189 9.83 14.62 -0.80
N HIS A 190 10.04 14.67 0.51
CA HIS A 190 9.16 13.99 1.47
C HIS A 190 7.82 14.71 1.65
N CYS A 191 7.77 16.01 1.37
CA CYS A 191 6.58 16.83 1.50
C CYS A 191 5.71 16.82 0.25
N LEU A 192 6.21 16.38 -0.93
CA LEU A 192 5.43 16.40 -2.18
C LEU A 192 4.00 15.82 -2.06
N PRO A 193 3.76 14.68 -1.37
CA PRO A 193 2.41 14.14 -1.21
C PRO A 193 1.45 15.00 -0.38
N LEU A 194 1.93 16.05 0.29
CA LEU A 194 1.10 17.01 1.03
C LEU A 194 0.46 18.07 0.12
N LEU A 195 1.01 18.26 -1.09
CA LEU A 195 0.47 19.19 -2.06
C LEU A 195 -0.72 18.55 -2.76
N ASP A 196 -1.90 18.80 -2.21
CA ASP A 196 -3.16 18.48 -2.88
C ASP A 196 -3.36 19.44 -4.07
N PRO A 197 -3.44 18.95 -5.32
CA PRO A 197 -3.63 19.80 -6.50
C PRO A 197 -4.96 20.56 -6.50
N HIS A 198 -5.95 20.15 -5.70
CA HIS A 198 -7.21 20.87 -5.55
C HIS A 198 -7.14 22.04 -4.58
N ILE A 199 -6.15 22.04 -3.68
CA ILE A 199 -5.97 23.09 -2.67
C ILE A 199 -4.81 24.01 -3.06
N TYR A 200 -3.73 23.44 -3.61
CA TYR A 200 -2.51 24.15 -3.99
C TYR A 200 -2.10 23.86 -5.46
N PRO A 201 -2.98 24.09 -6.46
CA PRO A 201 -2.72 23.81 -7.87
C PRO A 201 -1.45 24.46 -8.45
N GLU A 202 -1.15 25.72 -8.12
CA GLU A 202 0.01 26.43 -8.66
C GLU A 202 1.31 25.88 -8.07
N CYS A 203 1.33 25.66 -6.74
CA CYS A 203 2.48 25.07 -6.08
C CYS A 203 2.76 23.63 -6.53
N ALA A 204 1.70 22.81 -6.63
CA ALA A 204 1.80 21.45 -7.14
C ALA A 204 2.31 21.43 -8.58
N ARG A 205 1.76 22.26 -9.47
CA ARG A 205 2.20 22.36 -10.88
C ARG A 205 3.67 22.76 -10.99
N PHE A 206 4.08 23.82 -10.29
CA PHE A 206 5.47 24.29 -10.31
C PHE A 206 6.45 23.18 -9.93
N HIS A 207 6.16 22.43 -8.87
CA HIS A 207 7.02 21.34 -8.43
C HIS A 207 6.96 20.12 -9.34
N ALA A 208 5.80 19.78 -9.91
CA ALA A 208 5.68 18.74 -10.92
C ALA A 208 6.53 19.07 -12.16
N GLU A 209 6.42 20.28 -12.71
CA GLU A 209 7.22 20.74 -13.85
C GLU A 209 8.72 20.80 -13.53
N ARG A 210 9.09 21.19 -12.32
CA ARG A 210 10.48 21.13 -11.85
C ARG A 210 11.02 19.70 -11.81
N ILE A 211 10.20 18.71 -11.50
CA ILE A 211 10.61 17.29 -11.52
C ILE A 211 10.76 16.81 -12.96
N LEU A 212 9.75 17.05 -13.79
CA LEU A 212 9.72 16.57 -15.17
C LEU A 212 10.80 17.24 -16.04
N SER A 213 11.10 18.52 -15.80
CA SER A 213 12.15 19.26 -16.52
C SER A 213 13.57 18.78 -16.21
N ARG A 214 13.79 18.14 -15.05
CA ARG A 214 15.06 17.47 -14.71
C ARG A 214 15.24 16.13 -15.46
N GLY A 215 14.25 15.73 -16.27
CA GLY A 215 14.36 14.72 -17.32
C GLY A 215 14.55 13.28 -16.85
N ILE A 216 14.91 12.44 -17.83
CA ILE A 216 15.09 10.97 -17.76
C ILE A 216 16.33 10.58 -16.91
N GLU A 217 17.15 11.54 -16.52
CA GLU A 217 18.47 11.31 -15.91
C GLU A 217 18.40 10.88 -14.42
N ARG A 218 17.27 11.09 -13.74
CA ARG A 218 17.12 10.71 -12.33
C ARG A 218 16.30 9.43 -12.15
N ARG A 219 16.90 8.43 -11.48
CA ARG A 219 16.27 7.13 -11.12
C ARG A 219 15.16 7.20 -10.06
N ASN A 220 14.66 8.38 -9.69
CA ASN A 220 13.64 8.47 -8.63
C ASN A 220 12.23 8.37 -9.23
N GLY A 221 11.86 7.17 -9.68
CA GLY A 221 10.60 6.91 -10.39
C GLY A 221 9.35 7.38 -9.64
N ILE A 222 9.34 7.25 -8.31
CA ILE A 222 8.19 7.66 -7.48
C ILE A 222 7.86 9.15 -7.62
N ASN A 223 8.86 10.02 -7.74
CA ASN A 223 8.65 11.46 -7.87
C ASN A 223 8.15 11.82 -9.28
N ILE A 224 8.64 11.09 -10.28
CA ILE A 224 8.22 11.29 -11.67
C ILE A 224 6.76 10.85 -11.83
N VAL A 225 6.39 9.68 -11.28
CA VAL A 225 5.00 9.21 -11.25
C VAL A 225 4.11 10.22 -10.52
N TRP A 226 4.51 10.70 -9.35
CA TRP A 226 3.76 11.77 -8.66
C TRP A 226 3.59 13.02 -9.52
N ALA A 227 4.66 13.48 -10.19
CA ALA A 227 4.59 14.66 -11.03
C ALA A 227 3.67 14.47 -12.24
N LEU A 228 3.71 13.30 -12.88
CA LEU A 228 2.79 12.96 -13.97
C LEU A 228 1.34 12.94 -13.49
N ASP A 229 1.07 12.41 -12.31
CA ASP A 229 -0.27 12.38 -11.71
C ASP A 229 -0.82 13.79 -11.41
N ILE A 230 0.04 14.67 -10.91
CA ILE A 230 -0.30 16.09 -10.71
C ILE A 230 -0.62 16.77 -12.05
N ILE A 231 0.18 16.56 -13.08
CA ILE A 231 -0.09 17.14 -14.40
C ILE A 231 -1.37 16.57 -15.01
N HIS A 232 -1.63 15.27 -14.87
CA HIS A 232 -2.88 14.66 -15.30
C HIS A 232 -4.10 15.35 -14.66
N THR A 233 -4.00 15.61 -13.35
CA THR A 233 -5.07 16.26 -12.59
C THR A 233 -5.29 17.71 -13.00
N LEU A 234 -4.19 18.45 -13.25
CA LEU A 234 -4.24 19.90 -13.47
C LEU A 234 -4.30 20.34 -14.94
N ASP A 235 -3.93 19.46 -15.87
CA ASP A 235 -3.84 19.71 -17.31
C ASP A 235 -4.16 18.43 -18.11
N PRO A 236 -5.38 17.89 -18.00
CA PRO A 236 -5.75 16.64 -18.67
C PRO A 236 -5.74 16.76 -20.19
N GLU A 237 -5.96 17.95 -20.75
CA GLU A 237 -6.01 18.19 -22.20
C GLU A 237 -4.65 17.94 -22.86
N HIS A 238 -3.55 18.33 -22.22
CA HIS A 238 -2.19 18.16 -22.75
C HIS A 238 -1.43 17.01 -22.09
N TYR A 239 -2.05 16.30 -21.14
CA TYR A 239 -1.42 15.19 -20.42
C TYR A 239 -0.96 14.08 -21.36
N ASN A 240 -1.81 13.70 -22.32
CA ASN A 240 -1.54 12.60 -23.25
C ASN A 240 -0.29 12.86 -24.13
N GLU A 241 -0.03 14.12 -24.49
CA GLU A 241 1.13 14.53 -25.29
C GLU A 241 2.46 14.34 -24.55
N ARG A 242 2.43 14.32 -23.21
CA ARG A 242 3.63 14.24 -22.36
C ARG A 242 4.06 12.81 -22.07
N LEU A 243 3.17 11.82 -22.20
CA LEU A 243 3.46 10.43 -21.82
C LEU A 243 4.48 9.70 -22.72
N PRO A 244 4.50 9.89 -24.06
CA PRO A 244 5.39 9.13 -24.94
C PRO A 244 6.87 9.21 -24.56
N ILE A 245 7.36 10.36 -24.08
CA ILE A 245 8.77 10.51 -23.67
C ILE A 245 9.14 9.68 -22.43
N PHE A 246 8.15 9.26 -21.64
CA PHE A 246 8.34 8.47 -20.42
C PHE A 246 8.14 6.96 -20.64
N MET A 247 7.57 6.54 -21.77
CA MET A 247 7.34 5.11 -22.06
C MET A 247 8.64 4.29 -22.18
N SER A 248 9.74 4.94 -22.58
CA SER A 248 11.08 4.34 -22.66
C SER A 248 11.96 4.66 -21.45
N HIS A 249 11.37 5.11 -20.34
CA HIS A 249 12.14 5.56 -19.18
C HIS A 249 12.91 4.39 -18.52
N PRO A 250 14.16 4.58 -18.05
CA PRO A 250 14.97 3.52 -17.44
C PRO A 250 14.39 2.91 -16.14
N ALA A 251 13.50 3.65 -15.48
CA ALA A 251 12.76 3.17 -14.32
C ALA A 251 11.45 2.53 -14.78
N GLU A 252 11.32 1.22 -14.53
CA GLU A 252 10.20 0.39 -14.99
C GLU A 252 8.83 0.89 -14.53
N ASP A 253 8.75 1.44 -13.30
CA ASP A 253 7.53 2.03 -12.75
C ASP A 253 7.05 3.26 -13.53
N VAL A 254 7.98 4.11 -13.96
CA VAL A 254 7.67 5.28 -14.81
C VAL A 254 7.23 4.86 -16.20
N ALA A 255 7.96 3.92 -16.82
CA ALA A 255 7.65 3.41 -18.14
C ALA A 255 6.27 2.73 -18.16
N GLN A 256 6.02 1.85 -17.18
CA GLN A 256 4.74 1.18 -17.00
C GLN A 256 3.61 2.19 -16.80
N TYR A 257 3.77 3.16 -15.91
CA TYR A 257 2.76 4.19 -15.67
C TYR A 257 2.44 4.97 -16.95
N ALA A 258 3.45 5.38 -17.73
CA ALA A 258 3.23 6.11 -18.97
C ALA A 258 2.51 5.28 -20.04
N ILE A 259 2.85 4.00 -20.16
CA ILE A 259 2.21 3.07 -21.11
C ILE A 259 0.75 2.82 -20.71
N GLU A 260 0.47 2.60 -19.43
CA GLU A 260 -0.87 2.28 -18.93
C GLU A 260 -1.84 3.47 -19.00
N ASN A 261 -1.33 4.70 -18.93
CA ASN A 261 -2.15 5.92 -18.90
C ASN A 261 -2.26 6.63 -20.25
N TYR A 262 -1.49 6.21 -21.27
CA TYR A 262 -1.59 6.79 -22.60
C TYR A 262 -2.82 6.31 -23.34
N GLN A 263 -3.58 7.25 -23.89
CA GLN A 263 -4.81 7.00 -24.63
C GLN A 263 -4.60 7.43 -26.07
N ALA A 264 -4.31 6.46 -26.94
CA ALA A 264 -4.18 6.72 -28.36
C ALA A 264 -5.53 7.18 -28.96
N VAL A 265 -5.49 8.24 -29.78
CA VAL A 265 -6.70 8.78 -30.42
C VAL A 265 -7.17 7.90 -31.58
N ASP A 266 -6.21 7.30 -32.29
CA ASP A 266 -6.47 6.36 -33.38
C ASP A 266 -5.34 5.31 -33.52
N SER A 267 -5.46 4.46 -34.53
CA SER A 267 -4.48 3.40 -34.78
C SER A 267 -3.12 3.91 -35.24
N GLU A 268 -3.06 5.06 -35.90
CA GLU A 268 -1.81 5.65 -36.38
C GLU A 268 -1.02 6.25 -35.21
N ASP A 269 -1.72 6.98 -34.33
CA ASP A 269 -1.21 7.50 -33.06
C ASP A 269 -0.71 6.36 -32.15
N ALA A 270 -1.50 5.29 -32.01
CA ALA A 270 -1.09 4.09 -31.26
C ALA A 270 0.18 3.47 -31.83
N TRP A 271 0.26 3.30 -33.15
CA TRP A 271 1.44 2.75 -33.80
C TRP A 271 2.66 3.65 -33.61
N GLY A 272 2.50 4.96 -33.76
CA GLY A 272 3.57 5.94 -33.55
C GLY A 272 4.13 5.92 -32.12
N ALA A 273 3.26 5.83 -31.12
CA ALA A 273 3.65 5.82 -29.71
C ALA A 273 4.29 4.49 -29.28
N PHE A 274 3.73 3.34 -29.67
CA PHE A 274 4.17 2.03 -29.18
C PHE A 274 5.23 1.34 -30.05
N SER A 275 5.29 1.61 -31.36
CA SER A 275 6.27 0.97 -32.25
C SER A 275 7.73 1.15 -31.82
N PRO A 276 8.18 2.31 -31.29
CA PRO A 276 9.54 2.48 -30.80
C PRO A 276 9.89 1.58 -29.60
N LEU A 277 8.89 1.12 -28.83
CA LEU A 277 9.08 0.27 -27.65
C LEU A 277 9.28 -1.19 -28.00
N LEU A 278 8.86 -1.62 -29.20
CA LEU A 278 8.80 -3.03 -29.56
C LEU A 278 10.16 -3.65 -29.93
N GLY A 279 11.21 -2.83 -30.10
CA GLY A 279 12.58 -3.29 -30.34
C GLY A 279 12.76 -4.19 -31.57
N HIS A 280 13.48 -3.69 -32.59
CA HIS A 280 14.15 -4.57 -33.56
C HIS A 280 15.54 -4.95 -33.05
#